data_AF-A0A316JQY3-F1
#
_entry.id   AF-A0A316JQY3-F1
#
_cell.length_a   1.000
_cell.length_b   1.000
_cell.length_c   1.000
_cell.angle_alpha   90.00
_cell.angle_beta   90.00
_cell.angle_gamma   90.00
#
_symmetry.space_group_name_H-M   'P 1'
#
loop_
_entity.id
_entity.type
_entity.pdbx_description
1 polymer ?
#
loop_
_entity_poly.entity_id
_entity_poly.type
_entity_poly.pdbx_seq_one_letter_code
_entity_poly.pdbx_strand_id
1 'polypeptide(L)'
;MKKSYLLLGLLALPIALQAQTRTSVVETFTSSTCPPCNPGNQQLESILSNGQNDNNTVSIKYQLDWPGNGDPYYTVEGGDRADGYGVSGVPASYLDGQTSLNPNNLSQGDLDAVHAVAARANITGVYQIDEANQTIEISVDVEMLENTPPGVRLYMAIFEYQTFNNVESNGETQFEHVMKKMINGVGGVVMSPMMAGDVYNWTGSYTFEGNYRLPANAGDPIDHSIEHSVEEFSDLGVAIWVQTLLDRSVYQAAYAVPGVVGLEENVNAIASAELYPNPSSTKTTLAIQSIETQDVTVELINAQGQILSTETLKDVPAGRTTHDLQIADLANGMYTVRISSENGLVSKRLVVQH
;
A
#
# COMPACT_ATOMS: atom_id res chain seq x y z
N MET A 1 46.47 -28.18 -43.92
CA MET A 1 45.23 -27.46 -43.56
C MET A 1 44.29 -28.44 -42.85
N LYS A 2 44.29 -28.48 -41.51
CA LYS A 2 43.33 -29.25 -40.72
C LYS A 2 42.29 -28.26 -40.18
N LYS A 3 41.05 -28.35 -40.66
CA LYS A 3 39.92 -27.56 -40.12
C LYS A 3 39.42 -28.27 -38.87
N SER A 4 39.61 -27.65 -37.72
CA SER A 4 39.01 -28.09 -36.45
C SER A 4 37.67 -27.39 -36.31
N TYR A 5 36.59 -28.16 -36.28
CA TYR A 5 35.25 -27.65 -35.96
C TYR A 5 35.09 -27.66 -34.44
N LEU A 6 34.97 -26.48 -33.84
CA LEU A 6 34.65 -26.32 -32.43
C LEU A 6 33.13 -26.48 -32.28
N LEU A 7 32.67 -27.60 -31.72
CA LEU A 7 31.29 -27.75 -31.27
C LEU A 7 31.10 -26.87 -30.02
N LEU A 8 30.37 -25.77 -30.13
CA LEU A 8 29.81 -25.08 -28.95
C LEU A 8 28.63 -25.92 -28.46
N GLY A 9 28.81 -26.60 -27.33
CA GLY A 9 27.69 -27.15 -26.58
C GLY A 9 26.87 -26.02 -25.98
N LEU A 10 25.59 -25.93 -26.36
CA LEU A 10 24.63 -25.04 -25.71
C LEU A 10 24.40 -25.58 -24.28
N LEU A 11 25.04 -24.95 -23.29
CA LEU A 11 24.68 -25.17 -21.89
C LEU A 11 23.34 -24.46 -21.65
N ALA A 12 22.25 -25.23 -21.66
CA ALA A 12 20.98 -24.75 -21.13
C ALA A 12 21.12 -24.66 -19.61
N LEU A 13 21.39 -23.45 -19.08
CA LEU A 13 21.19 -23.20 -17.66
C LEU A 13 19.69 -23.34 -17.37
N PRO A 14 19.30 -24.08 -16.32
CA PRO A 14 17.92 -24.06 -15.86
C PRO A 14 17.62 -22.63 -15.39
N ILE A 15 16.74 -21.94 -16.13
CA ILE A 15 16.09 -20.75 -15.63
C ILE A 15 15.24 -21.24 -14.46
N ALA A 16 15.64 -20.91 -13.23
CA ALA A 16 14.76 -21.10 -12.09
C ALA A 16 13.55 -20.19 -12.33
N LEU A 17 12.39 -20.78 -12.60
CA LEU A 17 11.11 -20.09 -12.42
C LEU A 17 11.07 -19.71 -10.94
N GLN A 18 11.38 -18.47 -10.60
CA GLN A 18 11.01 -17.97 -9.28
C GLN A 18 9.48 -17.89 -9.27
N ALA A 19 8.85 -18.63 -8.38
CA ALA A 19 7.43 -18.46 -8.13
C ALA A 19 7.21 -17.02 -7.65
N GLN A 20 6.25 -16.32 -8.25
CA GLN A 20 5.86 -14.98 -7.82
C GLN A 20 5.47 -15.02 -6.33
N THR A 21 5.97 -14.06 -5.55
CA THR A 21 5.57 -13.89 -4.16
C THR A 21 4.09 -13.48 -4.08
N ARG A 22 3.32 -14.22 -3.29
CA ARG A 22 1.91 -13.94 -3.01
C ARG A 22 1.83 -12.73 -2.08
N THR A 23 0.96 -11.80 -2.43
CA THR A 23 0.50 -10.72 -1.54
C THR A 23 -0.99 -10.93 -1.28
N SER A 24 -1.36 -11.08 -0.02
CA SER A 24 -2.76 -11.31 0.39
C SER A 24 -3.42 -9.99 0.79
N VAL A 25 -4.75 -9.91 0.67
CA VAL A 25 -5.53 -8.78 1.19
C VAL A 25 -6.21 -9.14 2.52
N VAL A 26 -6.18 -8.20 3.45
CA VAL A 26 -6.90 -8.23 4.73
C VAL A 26 -7.90 -7.09 4.71
N GLU A 27 -9.17 -7.43 4.55
CA GLU A 27 -10.27 -6.46 4.63
C GLU A 27 -10.87 -6.50 6.04
N THR A 28 -10.73 -5.42 6.81
CA THR A 28 -11.22 -5.35 8.19
C THR A 28 -12.40 -4.40 8.31
N PHE A 29 -13.51 -4.91 8.82
CA PHE A 29 -14.70 -4.14 9.18
C PHE A 29 -14.63 -3.77 10.66
N THR A 30 -14.67 -2.47 10.95
CA THR A 30 -14.42 -1.90 12.28
C THR A 30 -15.27 -0.66 12.51
N SER A 31 -15.28 -0.13 13.73
CA SER A 31 -15.95 1.14 14.05
C SER A 31 -15.35 1.79 15.29
N SER A 32 -15.15 3.11 15.29
CA SER A 32 -14.67 3.86 16.46
C SER A 32 -15.64 3.89 17.65
N THR A 33 -16.87 3.41 17.47
CA THR A 33 -17.86 3.21 18.54
C THR A 33 -17.94 1.76 19.05
N CYS A 34 -17.08 0.86 18.54
CA CYS A 34 -17.02 -0.55 18.90
C CYS A 34 -15.89 -0.84 19.91
N PRO A 35 -16.18 -1.08 21.21
CA PRO A 35 -15.14 -1.37 22.20
C PRO A 35 -14.20 -2.53 21.88
N PRO A 36 -14.65 -3.70 21.36
CA PRO A 36 -13.73 -4.79 21.01
C PRO A 36 -12.95 -4.55 19.71
N CYS A 37 -13.27 -3.50 18.95
CA CYS A 37 -12.58 -3.18 17.71
C CYS A 37 -11.19 -2.59 17.95
N ASN A 38 -11.02 -1.76 18.98
CA ASN A 38 -9.72 -1.20 19.38
C ASN A 38 -8.65 -2.28 19.63
N PRO A 39 -8.82 -3.24 20.57
CA PRO A 39 -7.84 -4.30 20.77
C PRO A 39 -7.68 -5.20 19.54
N GLY A 40 -8.73 -5.37 18.74
CA GLY A 40 -8.66 -6.11 17.47
C GLY A 40 -7.76 -5.44 16.44
N ASN A 41 -7.89 -4.11 16.28
CA ASN A 41 -7.03 -3.31 15.41
C ASN A 41 -5.58 -3.37 15.89
N GLN A 42 -5.34 -3.17 17.19
CA GLN A 42 -3.99 -3.28 17.77
C GLN A 42 -3.36 -4.66 17.53
N GLN A 43 -4.13 -5.74 17.69
CA GLN A 43 -3.66 -7.10 17.43
C GLN A 43 -3.28 -7.28 15.95
N LEU A 44 -4.14 -6.84 15.03
CA LEU A 44 -3.85 -6.90 13.60
C LEU A 44 -2.58 -6.11 13.25
N GLU A 45 -2.46 -4.85 13.69
CA GLU A 45 -1.28 -4.03 13.40
C GLU A 45 0.00 -4.62 14.00
N SER A 46 -0.08 -5.25 15.18
CA SER A 46 1.07 -5.93 15.80
C SER A 46 1.60 -7.10 14.95
N ILE A 47 0.72 -7.74 14.18
CA ILE A 47 1.09 -8.82 13.27
C ILE A 47 1.60 -8.23 11.96
N LEU A 48 0.88 -7.28 11.36
CA LEU A 48 1.25 -6.68 10.07
C LEU A 48 2.59 -5.93 10.13
N SER A 49 2.93 -5.31 11.26
CA SER A 49 4.21 -4.62 11.48
C SER A 49 5.40 -5.55 11.69
N ASN A 50 5.19 -6.87 11.72
CA ASN A 50 6.29 -7.82 11.74
C ASN A 50 6.93 -7.92 10.36
N GLY A 51 8.26 -7.73 10.29
CA GLY A 51 9.01 -7.72 9.03
C GLY A 51 8.88 -8.96 8.13
N GLN A 52 8.35 -10.08 8.63
CA GLN A 52 8.01 -11.24 7.79
C GLN A 52 6.80 -10.99 6.86
N ASN A 53 5.94 -10.03 7.23
CA ASN A 53 4.73 -9.67 6.49
C ASN A 53 4.94 -8.46 5.57
N ASP A 54 6.10 -7.80 5.64
CA ASP A 54 6.47 -6.70 4.75
C ASP A 54 6.29 -7.11 3.28
N ASN A 55 5.59 -6.28 2.51
CA ASN A 55 5.28 -6.49 1.08
C ASN A 55 4.45 -7.74 0.75
N ASN A 56 3.99 -8.49 1.74
CA ASN A 56 3.21 -9.72 1.55
C ASN A 56 1.73 -9.53 1.93
N THR A 57 1.36 -8.38 2.51
CA THR A 57 -0.04 -8.08 2.88
C THR A 57 -0.47 -6.68 2.45
N VAL A 58 -1.70 -6.59 1.97
CA VAL A 58 -2.46 -5.34 1.78
C VAL A 58 -3.57 -5.31 2.82
N SER A 59 -3.54 -4.34 3.72
CA SER A 59 -4.59 -4.05 4.69
C SER A 59 -5.48 -2.91 4.22
N ILE A 60 -6.80 -3.05 4.43
CA ILE A 60 -7.76 -1.96 4.26
C ILE A 60 -8.88 -2.11 5.29
N LYS A 61 -9.26 -0.98 5.91
CA LYS A 61 -10.28 -0.95 6.96
C LYS A 61 -11.50 -0.16 6.52
N TYR A 62 -12.67 -0.74 6.76
CA TYR A 62 -13.97 -0.13 6.48
C TYR A 62 -14.66 0.23 7.80
N GLN A 63 -14.86 1.53 7.98
CA GLN A 63 -15.55 2.12 9.12
C GLN A 63 -17.04 1.91 8.92
N LEU A 64 -17.70 1.24 9.88
CA LEU A 64 -19.12 0.91 9.82
C LEU A 64 -19.98 1.82 10.69
N ASP A 65 -21.25 1.87 10.34
CA ASP A 65 -22.30 2.66 10.97
C ASP A 65 -22.81 2.10 12.31
N TRP A 66 -22.18 1.05 12.82
CA TRP A 66 -22.54 0.41 14.08
C TRP A 66 -21.32 -0.25 14.74
N PRO A 67 -21.37 -0.56 16.05
CA PRO A 67 -22.48 -0.41 17.00
C PRO A 67 -22.67 1.03 17.49
N GLY A 68 -23.76 1.30 18.22
CA GLY A 68 -24.06 2.64 18.72
C GLY A 68 -24.44 3.59 17.59
N ASN A 69 -23.85 4.78 17.57
CA ASN A 69 -24.09 5.75 16.50
C ASN A 69 -23.20 5.52 15.26
N GLY A 70 -22.25 4.58 15.32
CA GLY A 70 -21.32 4.28 14.23
C GLY A 70 -20.18 5.27 14.10
N ASP A 71 -19.23 4.90 13.24
CA ASP A 71 -18.01 5.67 12.99
C ASP A 71 -18.31 6.88 12.10
N PRO A 72 -17.83 8.10 12.42
CA PRO A 72 -18.08 9.28 11.61
C PRO A 72 -17.46 9.21 10.21
N TYR A 73 -16.51 8.31 9.94
CA TYR A 73 -15.96 8.07 8.60
C TYR A 73 -16.68 6.98 7.81
N TYR A 74 -17.85 6.53 8.29
CA TYR A 74 -18.72 5.65 7.53
C TYR A 74 -19.09 6.24 6.15
N THR A 75 -18.95 5.41 5.12
CA THR A 75 -19.41 5.66 3.76
C THR A 75 -20.39 4.57 3.35
N VAL A 76 -21.35 4.89 2.48
CA VAL A 76 -22.27 3.89 1.90
C VAL A 76 -21.50 2.77 1.20
N GLU A 77 -20.36 3.09 0.56
CA GLU A 77 -19.51 2.08 -0.09
C GLU A 77 -18.89 1.09 0.92
N GLY A 78 -18.51 1.55 2.12
CA GLY A 78 -18.05 0.67 3.19
C GLY A 78 -19.15 -0.28 3.68
N GLY A 79 -20.37 0.25 3.85
CA GLY A 79 -21.55 -0.54 4.19
C GLY A 79 -21.90 -1.59 3.14
N ASP A 80 -21.96 -1.19 1.86
CA ASP A 80 -22.24 -2.09 0.75
C ASP A 80 -21.17 -3.20 0.61
N ARG A 81 -19.90 -2.89 0.90
CA ARG A 81 -18.82 -3.89 0.91
C ARG A 81 -19.01 -4.89 2.05
N ALA A 82 -19.42 -4.42 3.24
CA ALA A 82 -19.75 -5.26 4.39
C ALA A 82 -20.96 -6.17 4.10
N ASP A 83 -22.01 -5.64 3.46
CA ASP A 83 -23.17 -6.40 3.01
C ASP A 83 -22.79 -7.49 2.01
N GLY A 84 -21.88 -7.17 1.08
CA GLY A 84 -21.31 -8.15 0.14
C GLY A 84 -20.67 -9.34 0.85
N TYR A 85 -20.02 -9.13 1.99
CA TYR A 85 -19.44 -10.18 2.83
C TYR A 85 -20.43 -10.83 3.82
N GLY A 86 -21.62 -10.25 4.00
CA GLY A 86 -22.59 -10.67 5.01
C GLY A 86 -22.10 -10.40 6.43
N VAL A 87 -21.37 -9.29 6.63
CA VAL A 87 -20.86 -8.89 7.94
C VAL A 87 -22.02 -8.61 8.88
N SER A 88 -22.03 -9.28 10.03
CA SER A 88 -23.10 -9.18 11.04
C SER A 88 -22.57 -8.84 12.44
N GLY A 89 -21.25 -8.73 12.59
CA GLY A 89 -20.57 -8.31 13.81
C GLY A 89 -19.20 -7.71 13.49
N VAL A 90 -18.81 -6.65 14.21
CA VAL A 90 -17.46 -6.06 14.17
C VAL A 90 -16.78 -6.22 15.55
N PRO A 91 -15.45 -6.37 15.60
CA PRO A 91 -14.55 -6.35 14.45
C PRO A 91 -14.58 -7.69 13.68
N ALA A 92 -14.46 -7.60 12.35
CA ALA A 92 -14.39 -8.78 11.47
C ALA A 92 -13.34 -8.53 10.38
N SER A 93 -12.40 -9.46 10.21
CA SER A 93 -11.39 -9.42 9.15
C SER A 93 -11.59 -10.57 8.19
N TYR A 94 -11.49 -10.30 6.90
CA TYR A 94 -11.57 -11.29 5.83
C TYR A 94 -10.21 -11.39 5.16
N LEU A 95 -9.62 -12.58 5.22
CA LEU A 95 -8.34 -12.88 4.57
C LEU A 95 -8.60 -13.43 3.17
N ASP A 96 -8.09 -12.75 2.14
CA ASP A 96 -8.26 -13.08 0.71
C ASP A 96 -9.73 -13.34 0.31
N GLY A 97 -10.65 -12.62 0.95
CA GLY A 97 -12.09 -12.71 0.75
C GLY A 97 -12.74 -14.03 1.19
N GLN A 98 -12.01 -14.90 1.90
CA GLN A 98 -12.49 -16.22 2.32
C GLN A 98 -12.73 -16.31 3.83
N THR A 99 -11.67 -16.17 4.62
CA THR A 99 -11.71 -16.54 6.04
C THR A 99 -12.16 -15.35 6.88
N SER A 100 -13.38 -15.40 7.40
CA SER A 100 -13.87 -14.42 8.37
C SER A 100 -13.35 -14.75 9.77
N LEU A 101 -12.61 -13.83 10.36
CA LEU A 101 -12.04 -13.96 11.70
C LEU A 101 -12.32 -12.69 12.51
N ASN A 102 -12.50 -12.85 13.82
CA ASN A 102 -12.40 -11.70 14.71
C ASN A 102 -10.90 -11.37 14.88
N PRO A 103 -10.44 -10.15 14.55
CA PRO A 103 -9.02 -9.82 14.60
C PRO A 103 -8.41 -9.91 16.00
N ASN A 104 -9.20 -9.90 17.07
CA ASN A 104 -8.71 -10.20 18.42
C ASN A 104 -8.11 -11.62 18.54
N ASN A 105 -8.47 -12.53 17.64
CA ASN A 105 -7.99 -13.91 17.60
C ASN A 105 -7.09 -14.19 16.40
N LEU A 106 -6.77 -13.18 15.57
CA LEU A 106 -5.93 -13.35 14.39
C LEU A 106 -4.49 -13.66 14.82
N SER A 107 -3.91 -14.67 14.19
CA SER A 107 -2.55 -15.12 14.44
C SER A 107 -1.70 -15.02 13.18
N GLN A 108 -0.37 -15.04 13.35
CA GLN A 108 0.55 -15.13 12.21
C GLN A 108 0.27 -16.38 11.36
N GLY A 109 -0.10 -17.50 11.98
CA GLY A 109 -0.41 -18.74 11.27
C GLY A 109 -1.62 -18.62 10.32
N ASP A 110 -2.56 -17.72 10.61
CA ASP A 110 -3.68 -17.44 9.71
C ASP A 110 -3.21 -16.70 8.44
N LEU A 111 -2.28 -15.73 8.59
CA LEU A 111 -1.65 -15.04 7.45
C LEU A 111 -0.74 -15.97 6.66
N ASP A 112 0.09 -16.78 7.35
CA ASP A 112 0.97 -17.75 6.70
C ASP A 112 0.17 -18.73 5.82
N ALA A 113 -1.01 -19.15 6.28
CA ALA A 113 -1.88 -20.05 5.54
C ALA A 113 -2.40 -19.44 4.23
N VAL A 114 -2.71 -18.14 4.20
CA VAL A 114 -3.14 -17.46 2.97
C VAL A 114 -1.95 -17.12 2.06
N HIS A 115 -0.80 -16.73 2.61
CA HIS A 115 0.42 -16.50 1.84
C HIS A 115 0.98 -17.77 1.19
N ALA A 116 0.68 -18.95 1.74
CA ALA A 116 1.05 -20.24 1.15
C ALA A 116 0.24 -20.58 -0.13
N VAL A 117 -0.86 -19.87 -0.40
CA VAL A 117 -1.63 -20.04 -1.63
C VAL A 117 -0.91 -19.33 -2.78
N ALA A 118 -0.60 -20.07 -3.85
CA ALA A 118 0.10 -19.51 -5.00
C ALA A 118 -0.62 -18.27 -5.59
N ALA A 119 0.15 -17.26 -5.98
CA ALA A 119 -0.37 -16.13 -6.74
C ALA A 119 -0.95 -16.59 -8.08
N ARG A 120 -2.08 -16.01 -8.47
CA ARG A 120 -2.79 -16.30 -9.73
C ARG A 120 -2.77 -15.12 -10.71
N ALA A 121 -2.20 -14.00 -10.27
CA ALA A 121 -1.95 -12.80 -11.06
C ALA A 121 -0.70 -12.07 -10.55
N ASN A 122 -0.12 -11.22 -11.38
CA ASN A 122 0.78 -10.14 -10.96
C ASN A 122 0.02 -8.82 -11.03
N ILE A 123 0.25 -7.95 -10.06
CA ILE A 123 -0.33 -6.61 -10.03
C ILE A 123 0.80 -5.61 -9.86
N THR A 124 0.84 -4.62 -10.74
CA THR A 124 1.64 -3.41 -10.54
C THR A 124 0.69 -2.22 -10.57
N GLY A 125 0.86 -1.31 -9.62
CA GLY A 125 0.01 -0.13 -9.51
C GLY A 125 0.86 1.09 -9.19
N VAL A 126 0.54 2.20 -9.85
CA VAL A 126 1.15 3.50 -9.60
C VAL A 126 0.03 4.51 -9.39
N TYR A 127 0.21 5.44 -8.46
CA TYR A 127 -0.73 6.54 -8.26
C TYR A 127 -0.02 7.88 -8.08
N GLN A 128 -0.70 8.96 -8.45
CA GLN A 128 -0.21 10.33 -8.25
C GLN A 128 -1.29 11.17 -7.60
N ILE A 129 -0.90 12.01 -6.64
CA ILE A 129 -1.81 12.89 -5.92
C ILE A 129 -1.53 14.33 -6.32
N ASP A 130 -2.56 15.01 -6.79
CA ASP A 130 -2.62 16.45 -6.89
C ASP A 130 -3.43 16.99 -5.71
N GLU A 131 -2.74 17.33 -4.62
CA GLU A 131 -3.37 17.83 -3.40
C GLU A 131 -4.13 19.13 -3.63
N ALA A 132 -3.65 19.98 -4.55
CA ALA A 132 -4.27 21.27 -4.82
C ALA A 132 -5.63 21.12 -5.50
N ASN A 133 -5.78 20.07 -6.31
CA ASN A 133 -7.04 19.74 -7.00
C ASN A 133 -7.80 18.59 -6.34
N GLN A 134 -7.33 18.05 -5.21
CA GLN A 134 -7.94 16.93 -4.51
C GLN A 134 -8.12 15.69 -5.42
N THR A 135 -7.21 15.51 -6.38
CA THR A 135 -7.31 14.47 -7.41
C THR A 135 -6.24 13.43 -7.20
N ILE A 136 -6.61 12.16 -7.37
CA ILE A 136 -5.68 11.04 -7.45
C ILE A 136 -5.81 10.36 -8.82
N GLU A 137 -4.68 10.24 -9.51
CA GLU A 137 -4.54 9.49 -10.76
C GLU A 137 -3.95 8.12 -10.46
N ILE A 138 -4.45 7.08 -11.11
CA ILE A 138 -4.10 5.69 -10.80
C ILE A 138 -3.93 4.92 -12.11
N SER A 139 -2.84 4.17 -12.22
CA SER A 139 -2.54 3.24 -13.30
C SER A 139 -2.27 1.86 -12.71
N VAL A 140 -2.88 0.83 -13.29
CA VAL A 140 -2.78 -0.56 -12.81
C VAL A 140 -2.62 -1.51 -13.98
N ASP A 141 -1.60 -2.35 -13.90
CA ASP A 141 -1.41 -3.47 -14.81
C ASP A 141 -1.59 -4.78 -14.04
N VAL A 142 -2.44 -5.65 -14.60
CA VAL A 142 -2.74 -6.98 -14.06
C VAL A 142 -2.38 -8.03 -15.10
N GLU A 143 -1.31 -8.79 -14.86
CA GLU A 143 -0.96 -9.97 -15.65
C GLU A 143 -1.60 -11.21 -15.03
N MET A 144 -2.41 -11.95 -15.78
CA MET A 144 -2.99 -13.20 -15.28
C MET A 144 -2.00 -14.36 -15.40
N LEU A 145 -1.84 -15.17 -14.35
CA LEU A 145 -0.95 -16.34 -14.37
C LEU A 145 -1.68 -17.64 -14.74
N GLU A 146 -3.01 -17.57 -14.87
CA GLU A 146 -3.88 -18.66 -15.26
C GLU A 146 -5.08 -18.15 -16.06
N ASN A 147 -5.78 -19.05 -16.75
CA ASN A 147 -6.99 -18.68 -17.48
C ASN A 147 -8.12 -18.32 -16.51
N THR A 148 -8.79 -17.19 -16.74
CA THR A 148 -9.86 -16.72 -15.86
C THR A 148 -11.25 -17.12 -16.36
N PRO A 149 -12.16 -17.54 -15.46
CA PRO A 149 -13.58 -17.64 -15.79
C PRO A 149 -14.22 -16.24 -15.87
N PRO A 150 -15.44 -16.12 -16.44
CA PRO A 150 -16.23 -14.90 -16.31
C PRO A 150 -16.44 -14.52 -14.83
N GLY A 151 -16.43 -13.21 -14.53
CA GLY A 151 -16.72 -12.71 -13.19
C GLY A 151 -15.49 -12.45 -12.31
N VAL A 152 -14.29 -12.39 -12.90
CA VAL A 152 -13.12 -11.77 -12.25
C VAL A 152 -13.24 -10.25 -12.28
N ARG A 153 -12.90 -9.61 -11.17
CA ARG A 153 -12.98 -8.17 -10.99
C ARG A 153 -11.68 -7.62 -10.43
N LEU A 154 -11.29 -6.45 -10.93
CA LEU A 154 -10.26 -5.61 -10.34
C LEU A 154 -10.93 -4.65 -9.35
N TYR A 155 -10.50 -4.70 -8.11
CA TYR A 155 -10.92 -3.79 -7.06
C TYR A 155 -9.77 -2.85 -6.72
N MET A 156 -10.12 -1.58 -6.53
CA MET A 156 -9.18 -0.54 -6.13
C MET A 156 -9.86 0.35 -5.10
N ALA A 157 -9.16 0.65 -4.03
CA ALA A 157 -9.67 1.49 -2.96
C ALA A 157 -8.62 2.50 -2.53
N ILE A 158 -9.03 3.76 -2.46
CA ILE A 158 -8.22 4.83 -1.88
C ILE A 158 -8.46 4.81 -0.36
N PHE A 159 -7.38 4.87 0.39
CA PHE A 159 -7.40 4.90 1.86
C PHE A 159 -6.42 5.95 2.39
N GLU A 160 -6.60 6.40 3.62
CA GLU A 160 -5.55 7.13 4.36
C GLU A 160 -4.76 6.14 5.22
N TYR A 161 -3.42 6.22 5.19
CA TYR A 161 -2.60 5.37 6.05
C TYR A 161 -2.95 5.63 7.52
N GLN A 162 -3.13 6.88 7.91
CA GLN A 162 -3.45 7.29 9.27
C GLN A 162 -4.58 8.34 9.31
N THR A 163 -5.50 8.17 10.23
CA THR A 163 -6.51 9.18 10.57
C THR A 163 -6.60 9.37 12.07
N PHE A 164 -7.01 10.56 12.51
CA PHE A 164 -7.01 10.94 13.93
C PHE A 164 -8.33 11.55 14.40
N ASN A 165 -9.18 12.03 13.50
CA ASN A 165 -10.36 12.80 13.84
C ASN A 165 -11.61 11.94 14.05
N ASN A 166 -11.65 10.71 13.53
CA ASN A 166 -12.79 9.80 13.67
C ASN A 166 -12.87 9.08 15.03
N VAL A 167 -12.29 9.70 16.07
CA VAL A 167 -12.32 9.20 17.46
C VAL A 167 -13.72 9.29 18.04
N GLU A 168 -14.18 8.19 18.63
CA GLU A 168 -15.45 8.11 19.34
C GLU A 168 -15.28 7.42 20.70
N SER A 169 -16.07 6.38 20.99
CA SER A 169 -16.23 5.83 22.34
C SER A 169 -15.41 4.58 22.64
N ASN A 170 -14.72 3.99 21.65
CA ASN A 170 -13.96 2.76 21.84
C ASN A 170 -12.53 2.96 22.39
N GLY A 171 -12.08 4.22 22.49
CA GLY A 171 -10.77 4.60 23.03
C GLY A 171 -9.60 4.53 22.03
N GLU A 172 -9.82 4.30 20.73
CA GLU A 172 -8.81 4.55 19.70
C GLU A 172 -8.56 6.05 19.55
N THR A 173 -7.31 6.43 19.26
CA THR A 173 -6.91 7.82 19.01
C THR A 173 -6.24 8.02 17.65
N GLN A 174 -6.01 6.93 16.94
CA GLN A 174 -5.33 6.84 15.65
C GLN A 174 -5.85 5.59 14.97
N PHE A 175 -6.16 5.68 13.69
CA PHE A 175 -6.71 4.59 12.90
C PHE A 175 -5.84 4.37 11.66
N GLU A 176 -5.57 3.11 11.36
CA GLU A 176 -4.69 2.71 10.27
C GLU A 176 -5.51 2.25 9.04
N HIS A 177 -5.07 2.63 7.84
CA HIS A 177 -5.58 2.14 6.54
C HIS A 177 -7.10 2.34 6.35
N VAL A 178 -7.62 3.50 6.73
CA VAL A 178 -9.05 3.86 6.70
C VAL A 178 -9.50 4.10 5.25
N MET A 179 -10.44 3.29 4.76
CA MET A 179 -10.98 3.45 3.40
C MET A 179 -11.67 4.81 3.25
N LYS A 180 -11.36 5.50 2.14
CA LYS A 180 -11.95 6.79 1.78
C LYS A 180 -12.77 6.73 0.51
N LYS A 181 -12.42 5.86 -0.44
CA LYS A 181 -13.18 5.70 -1.68
C LYS A 181 -12.96 4.34 -2.33
N MET A 182 -14.03 3.67 -2.74
CA MET A 182 -13.96 2.53 -3.66
C MET A 182 -13.99 3.04 -5.12
N ILE A 183 -12.91 2.84 -5.86
CA ILE A 183 -12.84 3.21 -7.28
C ILE A 183 -13.79 2.31 -8.08
N ASN A 184 -14.63 2.93 -8.91
CA ASN A 184 -15.73 2.26 -9.61
C ASN A 184 -16.76 1.60 -8.65
N GLY A 185 -16.79 2.02 -7.39
CA GLY A 185 -17.70 1.53 -6.35
C GLY A 185 -17.43 0.09 -5.93
N VAL A 186 -18.31 -0.45 -5.08
CA VAL A 186 -18.20 -1.83 -4.53
C VAL A 186 -18.34 -2.94 -5.57
N GLY A 187 -18.74 -2.59 -6.79
CA GLY A 187 -18.70 -3.51 -7.92
C GLY A 187 -17.28 -3.74 -8.41
N GLY A 188 -16.35 -2.81 -8.25
CA GLY A 188 -15.06 -2.85 -8.95
C GLY A 188 -15.21 -2.88 -10.47
N VAL A 189 -14.08 -3.10 -11.16
CA VAL A 189 -14.00 -3.15 -12.61
C VAL A 189 -14.12 -4.59 -13.09
N VAL A 190 -15.02 -4.84 -14.05
CA VAL A 190 -15.18 -6.18 -14.64
C VAL A 190 -14.03 -6.47 -15.59
N MET A 191 -13.30 -7.56 -15.36
CA MET A 191 -12.31 -8.07 -16.30
C MET A 191 -12.97 -9.13 -17.19
N SER A 192 -12.85 -8.97 -18.51
CA SER A 192 -13.27 -10.03 -19.45
C SER A 192 -12.44 -11.29 -19.22
N PRO A 193 -12.92 -12.49 -19.57
CA PRO A 193 -12.09 -13.70 -19.49
C PRO A 193 -10.75 -13.52 -20.20
N MET A 194 -9.67 -13.93 -19.55
CA MET A 194 -8.28 -13.76 -19.97
C MET A 194 -7.56 -15.11 -19.96
N MET A 195 -6.52 -15.25 -20.78
CA MET A 195 -5.61 -16.37 -20.74
C MET A 195 -4.42 -16.08 -19.83
N ALA A 196 -3.71 -17.13 -19.40
CA ALA A 196 -2.42 -16.98 -18.74
C ALA A 196 -1.43 -16.19 -19.64
N GLY A 197 -0.79 -15.18 -19.07
CA GLY A 197 0.12 -14.24 -19.73
C GLY A 197 -0.56 -13.01 -20.34
N ASP A 198 -1.90 -12.94 -20.36
CA ASP A 198 -2.60 -11.74 -20.80
C ASP A 198 -2.49 -10.65 -19.72
N VAL A 199 -2.32 -9.40 -20.17
CA VAL A 199 -2.24 -8.21 -19.30
C VAL A 199 -3.48 -7.34 -19.49
N TYR A 200 -4.12 -6.99 -18.39
CA TYR A 200 -5.21 -6.02 -18.31
C TYR A 200 -4.66 -4.71 -17.76
N ASN A 201 -4.80 -3.64 -18.53
CA ASN A 201 -4.37 -2.31 -18.12
C ASN A 201 -5.61 -1.48 -17.77
N TRP A 202 -5.55 -0.79 -16.64
CA TRP A 202 -6.56 0.16 -16.21
C TRP A 202 -5.89 1.47 -15.81
N THR A 203 -6.43 2.58 -16.31
CA THR A 203 -6.01 3.92 -15.94
C THR A 203 -7.24 4.76 -15.64
N GLY A 204 -7.19 5.54 -14.57
CA GLY A 204 -8.28 6.44 -14.21
C GLY A 204 -7.84 7.48 -13.21
N SER A 205 -8.78 8.38 -12.88
CA SER A 205 -8.58 9.34 -11.81
C SER A 205 -9.85 9.48 -10.98
N TYR A 206 -9.70 9.97 -9.76
CA TYR A 206 -10.79 10.34 -8.88
C TYR A 206 -10.50 11.68 -8.22
N THR A 207 -11.46 12.59 -8.29
CA THR A 207 -11.42 13.86 -7.56
C THR A 207 -12.35 13.76 -6.38
N PHE A 208 -11.84 14.02 -5.18
CA PHE A 208 -12.66 14.16 -4.00
C PHE A 208 -13.40 15.50 -4.07
N GLU A 209 -14.73 15.44 -4.14
CA GLU A 209 -15.57 16.63 -4.29
C GLU A 209 -15.69 17.41 -2.97
N GLY A 210 -15.85 18.73 -3.09
CA GLY A 210 -16.12 19.62 -1.96
C GLY A 210 -15.02 19.67 -0.91
N ASN A 211 -15.43 20.03 0.32
CA ASN A 211 -14.51 20.23 1.44
C ASN A 211 -14.52 19.04 2.40
N TYR A 212 -13.47 18.94 3.21
CA TYR A 212 -13.41 18.04 4.35
C TYR A 212 -14.63 18.24 5.28
N ARG A 213 -15.25 17.13 5.68
CA ARG A 213 -16.27 17.07 6.73
C ARG A 213 -15.94 15.97 7.72
N LEU A 214 -16.13 16.30 9.01
CA LEU A 214 -16.22 15.33 10.10
C LEU A 214 -17.69 15.23 10.55
N PRO A 215 -18.41 14.16 10.17
CA PRO A 215 -19.75 13.89 10.68
C PRO A 215 -19.75 13.70 12.20
N ALA A 216 -20.88 13.96 12.86
CA ALA A 216 -21.01 13.70 14.29
C ALA A 216 -21.18 12.20 14.62
N ASN A 217 -21.49 11.39 13.61
CA ASN A 217 -21.63 9.93 13.64
C ASN A 217 -22.08 9.43 12.26
N ALA A 218 -22.26 8.12 12.10
CA ALA A 218 -22.64 7.49 10.84
C ALA A 218 -24.08 7.71 10.39
N GLY A 219 -24.94 8.32 11.22
CA GLY A 219 -26.33 8.65 10.85
C GLY A 219 -26.45 9.70 9.74
N ASP A 220 -25.34 10.36 9.40
CA ASP A 220 -25.20 11.30 8.29
C ASP A 220 -23.90 10.96 7.52
N PRO A 221 -23.90 9.87 6.73
CA PRO A 221 -22.70 9.34 6.08
C PRO A 221 -22.04 10.35 5.15
N ILE A 222 -20.75 10.16 4.88
CA ILE A 222 -20.03 10.99 3.92
C ILE A 222 -20.63 10.83 2.52
N ASP A 223 -20.99 11.94 1.88
CA ASP A 223 -21.48 11.99 0.50
C ASP A 223 -20.36 12.42 -0.46
N HIS A 224 -19.75 11.43 -1.11
CA HIS A 224 -18.68 11.62 -2.09
C HIS A 224 -19.02 12.51 -3.30
N SER A 225 -20.28 12.90 -3.50
CA SER A 225 -20.68 13.83 -4.56
C SER A 225 -20.51 15.30 -4.19
N ILE A 226 -20.35 15.63 -2.90
CA ILE A 226 -20.28 17.02 -2.41
C ILE A 226 -19.25 17.25 -1.30
N GLU A 227 -18.61 16.20 -0.77
CA GLU A 227 -17.68 16.28 0.37
C GLU A 227 -16.77 15.05 0.48
N HIS A 228 -15.82 15.10 1.41
CA HIS A 228 -14.93 13.99 1.75
C HIS A 228 -14.53 13.98 3.23
N SER A 229 -13.98 12.85 3.69
CA SER A 229 -13.40 12.67 5.03
C SER A 229 -11.87 12.54 5.05
N VAL A 230 -11.19 12.85 3.93
CA VAL A 230 -9.71 12.86 3.85
C VAL A 230 -9.14 13.96 4.76
N GLU A 231 -8.35 13.61 5.76
CA GLU A 231 -7.67 14.53 6.69
C GLU A 231 -6.42 15.17 6.07
N GLU A 232 -5.60 14.37 5.38
CA GLU A 232 -4.35 14.76 4.75
C GLU A 232 -4.17 14.03 3.40
N PHE A 233 -4.27 14.75 2.29
CA PHE A 233 -4.15 14.14 0.96
C PHE A 233 -2.78 13.50 0.71
N SER A 234 -1.70 14.03 1.29
CA SER A 234 -0.37 13.42 1.14
C SER A 234 -0.24 12.03 1.80
N ASP A 235 -1.20 11.66 2.66
CA ASP A 235 -1.24 10.38 3.37
C ASP A 235 -2.17 9.36 2.70
N LEU A 236 -2.62 9.62 1.47
CA LEU A 236 -3.41 8.64 0.73
C LEU A 236 -2.55 7.53 0.13
N GLY A 237 -3.11 6.32 0.15
CA GLY A 237 -2.64 5.15 -0.58
C GLY A 237 -3.73 4.54 -1.44
N VAL A 238 -3.35 3.57 -2.29
CA VAL A 238 -4.30 2.79 -3.10
C VAL A 238 -4.06 1.30 -2.89
N ALA A 239 -5.06 0.62 -2.35
CA ALA A 239 -5.11 -0.83 -2.25
C ALA A 239 -5.72 -1.41 -3.53
N ILE A 240 -5.08 -2.43 -4.11
CA ILE A 240 -5.50 -3.07 -5.36
C ILE A 240 -5.59 -4.57 -5.12
N TRP A 241 -6.66 -5.21 -5.58
CA TRP A 241 -6.76 -6.66 -5.58
C TRP A 241 -7.64 -7.18 -6.70
N VAL A 242 -7.37 -8.42 -7.13
CA VAL A 242 -8.14 -9.12 -8.16
C VAL A 242 -8.92 -10.24 -7.48
N GLN A 243 -10.24 -10.25 -7.63
CA GLN A 243 -11.13 -11.18 -6.92
C GLN A 243 -12.16 -11.76 -7.88
N THR A 244 -12.52 -13.03 -7.70
CA THR A 244 -13.62 -13.65 -8.44
C THR A 244 -14.94 -13.60 -7.67
N LEU A 245 -16.05 -13.39 -8.37
CA LEU A 245 -17.39 -13.47 -7.76
C LEU A 245 -17.88 -14.90 -7.51
N LEU A 246 -17.19 -15.93 -8.03
CA LEU A 246 -17.63 -17.32 -7.90
C LEU A 246 -17.58 -17.80 -6.45
N ASP A 247 -16.42 -17.61 -5.82
CA ASP A 247 -16.17 -18.02 -4.45
C ASP A 247 -15.58 -16.90 -3.58
N ARG A 248 -15.31 -15.72 -4.16
CA ARG A 248 -14.64 -14.56 -3.51
C ARG A 248 -13.14 -14.74 -3.27
N SER A 249 -12.52 -15.77 -3.85
CA SER A 249 -11.08 -15.94 -3.75
C SER A 249 -10.34 -14.78 -4.43
N VAL A 250 -9.31 -14.29 -3.76
CA VAL A 250 -8.39 -13.27 -4.28
C VAL A 250 -7.25 -13.95 -5.03
N TYR A 251 -6.91 -13.41 -6.19
CA TYR A 251 -5.89 -13.94 -7.10
C TYR A 251 -4.52 -13.36 -6.78
N GLN A 252 -4.49 -12.07 -6.44
CA GLN A 252 -3.34 -11.30 -6.00
C GLN A 252 -3.83 -9.96 -5.42
N ALA A 253 -3.04 -9.37 -4.54
CA ALA A 253 -3.20 -7.98 -4.10
C ALA A 253 -1.90 -7.20 -4.26
N ALA A 254 -1.96 -5.88 -4.21
CA ALA A 254 -0.82 -4.99 -4.11
C ALA A 254 -1.25 -3.63 -3.55
N TYR A 255 -0.35 -2.95 -2.85
CA TYR A 255 -0.43 -1.50 -2.74
C TYR A 255 0.13 -0.90 -4.03
N ALA A 256 -0.55 0.11 -4.57
CA ALA A 256 0.07 0.95 -5.58
C ALA A 256 1.20 1.76 -4.94
N VAL A 257 2.20 2.14 -5.74
CA VAL A 257 3.31 2.98 -5.29
C VAL A 257 3.13 4.42 -5.81
N PRO A 258 3.56 5.45 -5.06
CA PRO A 258 3.55 6.82 -5.55
C PRO A 258 4.40 6.97 -6.83
N GLY A 259 3.80 7.51 -7.89
CA GLY A 259 4.49 7.92 -9.11
C GLY A 259 5.16 9.27 -8.92
N VAL A 260 6.37 9.44 -9.46
CA VAL A 260 7.05 10.74 -9.46
C VAL A 260 6.56 11.61 -10.61
N VAL A 261 6.18 12.86 -10.30
CA VAL A 261 5.87 13.88 -11.31
C VAL A 261 7.18 14.34 -11.93
N GLY A 262 7.49 13.80 -13.10
CA GLY A 262 8.58 14.24 -13.95
C GLY A 262 8.13 14.16 -15.40
N LEU A 263 8.20 15.28 -16.12
CA LEU A 263 8.21 15.24 -17.57
C LEU A 263 9.31 14.26 -18.01
N GLU A 264 8.87 13.25 -18.77
CA GLU A 264 9.59 12.08 -19.29
C GLU A 264 9.53 10.80 -18.44
N GLU A 265 8.97 9.75 -19.05
CA GLU A 265 9.07 8.35 -18.65
C GLU A 265 10.56 7.93 -18.61
N ASN A 266 11.21 8.18 -17.49
CA ASN A 266 12.32 7.35 -17.05
C ASN A 266 11.86 6.68 -15.76
N VAL A 267 11.73 5.36 -15.81
CA VAL A 267 11.42 4.53 -14.64
C VAL A 267 12.35 4.97 -13.51
N ASN A 268 11.79 5.46 -12.39
CA ASN A 268 12.58 5.94 -11.26
C ASN A 268 13.46 4.80 -10.77
N ALA A 269 14.77 4.92 -10.98
CA ALA A 269 15.68 3.82 -10.68
C ALA A 269 15.77 3.53 -9.17
N ILE A 270 15.30 4.47 -8.33
CA ILE A 270 15.08 4.29 -6.90
C ILE A 270 13.59 4.01 -6.68
N ALA A 271 13.24 2.75 -6.38
CA ALA A 271 11.85 2.33 -6.15
C ALA A 271 11.30 2.87 -4.82
N SER A 272 12.11 2.86 -3.76
CA SER A 272 11.71 3.40 -2.45
C SER A 272 12.92 3.73 -1.58
N ALA A 273 12.68 4.51 -0.53
CA ALA A 273 13.65 4.75 0.53
C ALA A 273 12.95 4.87 1.89
N GLU A 274 13.61 4.45 2.96
CA GLU A 274 13.09 4.51 4.33
C GLU A 274 14.19 4.91 5.31
N LEU A 275 13.79 5.55 6.41
CA LEU A 275 14.69 5.96 7.49
C LEU A 275 14.25 5.31 8.79
N TYR A 276 15.12 4.52 9.41
CA TYR A 276 14.83 3.91 10.71
C TYR A 276 16.05 3.84 11.64
N PRO A 277 15.89 4.19 12.93
CA PRO A 277 14.70 4.80 13.52
C PRO A 277 14.49 6.25 13.03
N ASN A 278 13.25 6.71 13.04
CA ASN A 278 12.87 8.09 12.75
C ASN A 278 11.57 8.40 13.53
N PRO A 279 11.59 9.23 14.59
CA PRO A 279 12.68 10.10 15.03
C PRO A 279 13.96 9.37 15.53
N SER A 280 15.10 10.05 15.51
CA SER A 280 16.37 9.52 16.06
C SER A 280 17.27 10.61 16.67
N SER A 281 18.15 10.22 17.59
CA SER A 281 19.07 11.11 18.30
C SER A 281 20.53 11.03 17.83
N THR A 282 21.00 9.87 17.39
CA THR A 282 22.45 9.65 17.14
C THR A 282 22.75 9.16 15.74
N LYS A 283 21.97 8.20 15.24
CA LYS A 283 22.08 7.65 13.89
C LYS A 283 20.73 7.20 13.35
N THR A 284 20.53 7.29 12.04
CA THR A 284 19.37 6.69 11.36
C THR A 284 19.86 5.85 10.19
N THR A 285 19.20 4.74 9.90
CA THR A 285 19.52 3.85 8.79
C THR A 285 18.69 4.26 7.60
N LEU A 286 19.33 4.63 6.50
CA LEU A 286 18.70 4.82 5.20
C LEU A 286 18.66 3.48 4.47
N ALA A 287 17.48 2.88 4.31
CA ALA A 287 17.27 1.76 3.41
C ALA A 287 16.83 2.29 2.04
N ILE A 288 17.51 1.88 0.99
CA ILE A 288 17.27 2.27 -0.41
C ILE A 288 16.91 1.01 -1.17
N GLN A 289 15.77 1.02 -1.86
CA GLN A 289 15.39 -0.02 -2.80
C GLN A 289 15.69 0.48 -4.21
N SER A 290 16.69 -0.09 -4.87
CA SER A 290 17.00 0.20 -6.27
C SER A 290 16.42 -0.88 -7.18
N ILE A 291 15.98 -0.51 -8.39
CA ILE A 291 15.51 -1.49 -9.40
C ILE A 291 16.65 -2.03 -10.26
N GLU A 292 17.74 -1.26 -10.36
CA GLU A 292 18.95 -1.61 -11.12
C GLU A 292 20.20 -1.22 -10.34
N THR A 293 21.37 -1.65 -10.84
CA THR A 293 22.64 -1.27 -10.21
C THR A 293 23.06 0.13 -10.64
N GLN A 294 23.28 1.04 -9.69
CA GLN A 294 23.53 2.45 -9.99
C GLN A 294 24.30 3.17 -8.87
N ASP A 295 24.86 4.34 -9.18
CA ASP A 295 25.38 5.26 -8.17
C ASP A 295 24.23 6.08 -7.56
N VAL A 296 24.24 6.25 -6.24
CA VAL A 296 23.20 6.98 -5.49
C VAL A 296 23.84 8.07 -4.64
N THR A 297 23.34 9.29 -4.77
CA THR A 297 23.74 10.45 -3.96
C THR A 297 22.70 10.73 -2.89
N VAL A 298 23.15 10.77 -1.63
CA VAL A 298 22.36 11.08 -0.45
C VAL A 298 22.75 12.47 0.05
N GLU A 299 21.79 13.37 0.19
CA GLU A 299 21.98 14.71 0.73
C GLU A 299 21.10 14.92 1.94
N LEU A 300 21.66 15.49 2.99
CA LEU A 300 20.91 15.92 4.17
C LEU A 300 20.68 17.43 4.08
N ILE A 301 19.43 17.86 4.21
CA ILE A 301 19.01 19.25 3.98
C ILE A 301 18.26 19.76 5.21
N ASN A 302 18.57 20.97 5.67
CA ASN A 302 17.85 21.59 6.78
C ASN A 302 16.52 22.25 6.33
N ALA A 303 15.74 22.73 7.30
CA ALA A 303 14.46 23.40 7.04
C ALA A 303 14.56 24.70 6.22
N GLN A 304 15.76 25.28 6.07
CA GLN A 304 16.02 26.45 5.21
C GLN A 304 16.46 26.05 3.79
N GLY A 305 16.49 24.76 3.46
CA GLY A 305 16.92 24.25 2.15
C GLY A 305 18.44 24.19 1.98
N GLN A 306 19.23 24.38 3.05
CA GLN A 306 20.69 24.29 2.99
C GLN A 306 21.13 22.82 3.12
N ILE A 307 22.00 22.38 2.20
CA ILE A 307 22.62 21.05 2.25
C ILE A 307 23.68 21.06 3.35
N LEU A 308 23.49 20.19 4.34
CA LEU A 308 24.39 20.00 5.48
C LEU A 308 25.44 18.91 5.22
N SER A 309 25.07 17.86 4.49
CA SER A 309 25.98 16.80 4.06
C SER A 309 25.57 16.21 2.72
N THR A 310 26.56 15.65 2.01
CA THR A 310 26.39 14.95 0.73
C THR A 310 27.30 13.73 0.70
N GLU A 311 26.75 12.56 0.39
CA GLU A 311 27.46 11.29 0.30
C GLU A 311 27.06 10.56 -0.99
N THR A 312 28.03 9.96 -1.68
CA THR A 312 27.75 9.16 -2.89
C THR A 312 28.08 7.69 -2.60
N LEU A 313 27.05 6.85 -2.68
CA LEU A 313 27.13 5.40 -2.64
C LEU A 313 27.34 4.88 -4.06
N LYS A 314 28.46 4.19 -4.30
CA LYS A 314 28.78 3.65 -5.62
C LYS A 314 28.29 2.23 -5.79
N ASP A 315 27.89 1.89 -7.02
CA ASP A 315 27.52 0.54 -7.43
C ASP A 315 26.45 -0.09 -6.50
N VAL A 316 25.44 0.69 -6.10
CA VAL A 316 24.31 0.22 -5.29
C VAL A 316 23.54 -0.82 -6.10
N PRO A 317 23.49 -2.10 -5.70
CA PRO A 317 22.86 -3.15 -6.50
C PRO A 317 21.34 -2.99 -6.54
N ALA A 318 20.73 -3.60 -7.56
CA ALA A 318 19.30 -3.84 -7.58
C ALA A 318 18.89 -4.61 -6.31
N GLY A 319 17.80 -4.18 -5.66
CA GLY A 319 17.39 -4.68 -4.34
C GLY A 319 17.62 -3.66 -3.23
N ARG A 320 17.59 -4.15 -1.99
CA ARG A 320 17.73 -3.34 -0.78
C ARG A 320 19.19 -3.13 -0.41
N THR A 321 19.59 -1.87 -0.25
CA THR A 321 20.87 -1.46 0.32
C THR A 321 20.63 -0.57 1.53
N THR A 322 21.41 -0.73 2.60
CA THR A 322 21.30 0.10 3.80
C THR A 322 22.55 0.93 4.01
N HIS A 323 22.38 2.18 4.46
CA HIS A 323 23.45 3.12 4.76
C HIS A 323 23.16 3.88 6.06
N ASP A 324 24.13 3.93 6.98
CA ASP A 324 23.95 4.61 8.27
C ASP A 324 24.27 6.11 8.14
N LEU A 325 23.29 6.97 8.43
CA LEU A 325 23.45 8.41 8.54
C LEU A 325 23.76 8.79 9.99
N GLN A 326 24.91 9.45 10.20
CA GLN A 326 25.30 9.98 11.51
C GLN A 326 24.64 11.35 11.73
N ILE A 327 23.88 11.50 12.81
CA ILE A 327 23.03 12.68 13.06
C ILE A 327 23.23 13.28 14.46
N ALA A 328 24.18 12.74 15.24
CA ALA A 328 24.46 13.16 16.61
C ALA A 328 24.79 14.67 16.74
N ASP A 329 25.40 15.26 15.70
CA ASP A 329 25.81 16.67 15.69
C ASP A 329 24.71 17.62 15.19
N LEU A 330 23.55 17.09 14.78
CA LEU A 330 22.43 17.89 14.31
C LEU A 330 21.61 18.42 15.49
N ALA A 331 21.08 19.64 15.38
CA ALA A 331 20.14 20.17 16.35
C ALA A 331 18.78 19.46 16.25
N ASN A 332 18.00 19.45 17.33
CA ASN A 332 16.61 18.97 17.30
C ASN A 332 15.80 19.73 16.24
N GLY A 333 15.09 18.99 15.39
CA GLY A 333 14.32 19.59 14.30
C GLY A 333 14.03 18.62 13.16
N MET A 334 13.38 19.15 12.13
CA MET A 334 13.08 18.42 10.90
C MET A 334 14.13 18.69 9.82
N TYR A 335 14.50 17.63 9.11
CA TYR A 335 15.44 17.61 8.02
C TYR A 335 14.86 16.82 6.85
N THR A 336 15.39 17.02 5.66
CA THR A 336 15.07 16.23 4.47
C THR A 336 16.31 15.45 4.06
N VAL A 337 16.17 14.13 3.95
CA VAL A 337 17.16 13.27 3.30
C VAL A 337 16.73 13.11 1.85
N ARG A 338 17.49 13.66 0.93
CA ARG A 338 17.27 13.57 -0.52
C ARG A 338 18.18 12.51 -1.11
N ILE A 339 17.61 11.51 -1.76
CA ILE A 339 18.29 10.39 -2.38
C ILE A 339 18.08 10.52 -3.88
N SER A 340 19.16 10.62 -4.64
CA SER A 340 19.13 10.85 -6.09
C SER A 340 20.05 9.88 -6.82
N SER A 341 19.68 9.50 -8.02
CA SER A 341 20.53 8.80 -8.98
C SER A 341 20.41 9.46 -10.35
N GLU A 342 21.06 8.90 -11.38
CA GLU A 342 20.97 9.42 -12.75
C GLU A 342 19.50 9.50 -13.23
N ASN A 343 18.68 8.52 -12.86
CA ASN A 343 17.29 8.38 -13.30
C ASN A 343 16.31 8.29 -12.12
N GLY A 344 16.58 8.95 -11.00
CA GLY A 344 15.71 8.83 -9.83
C GLY A 344 15.91 9.89 -8.76
N LEU A 345 14.82 10.27 -8.08
CA LEU A 345 14.85 11.17 -6.94
C LEU A 345 13.77 10.76 -5.93
N VAL A 346 14.18 10.58 -4.69
CA VAL A 346 13.29 10.30 -3.54
C VAL A 346 13.69 11.21 -2.39
N SER A 347 12.72 11.76 -1.67
CA SER A 347 12.98 12.55 -0.46
C SER A 347 12.29 11.92 0.75
N LYS A 348 12.95 11.94 1.91
CA LYS A 348 12.44 11.41 3.17
C LYS A 348 12.59 12.43 4.28
N ARG A 349 11.52 12.63 5.05
CA ARG A 349 11.53 13.47 6.24
C ARG A 349 12.30 12.76 7.35
N LEU A 350 13.25 13.44 7.97
CA LEU A 350 13.99 12.99 9.14
C LEU A 350 13.71 13.91 10.33
N VAL A 351 13.36 13.33 11.47
CA VAL A 351 13.15 14.05 12.72
C VAL A 351 14.31 13.73 13.68
N VAL A 352 15.08 14.75 14.04
CA VAL A 352 16.14 14.64 15.04
C VAL A 352 15.62 15.05 16.40
N GLN A 353 15.79 14.18 17.40
CA GLN A 353 15.35 14.42 18.77
C GLN A 353 16.32 13.79 19.78
N HIS A 354 17.11 14.64 20.46
CA HIS A 354 18.02 14.31 21.58
C HIS A 354 17.33 14.19 22.93
#